data_AF-A0A233SEK7-F1
#
_entry.id   AF-A0A233SEK7-F1
#
_cell.length_a   1.000
_cell.length_b   1.000
_cell.length_c   1.000
_cell.angle_alpha   90.00
_cell.angle_beta   90.00
_cell.angle_gamma   90.00
#
_symmetry.space_group_name_H-M   'P 1'
#
loop_
_entity.id
_entity.type
_entity.pdbx_description
1 polymer ?
#
loop_
_entity_poly.entity_id
_entity_poly.type
_entity_poly.pdbx_seq_one_letter_code
_entity_poly.pdbx_strand_id
1 'polypeptide(L)'
;MTMHTSDTTSPDPELRRFVELSMPLTGFATYDLYATGMAQLYLDTVRGQLGASRLTDFLDTWQPALATVEGARQLSPLDREIARAVTYLWYTGGWPRLAPAAHAALRREVPNTEFVASPSSYPEGLVWRTFAGHPAGAKPPGFGTWANEPPALPTLEEIVEELRAAAEDPAVQAACAPAAYRAEVPSGSVPVHLMPGPRPSRAVAPSAVPAAAAPPDTEPEEASE
;
A
#
# COMPACT_ATOMS: atom_id res chain seq x y z
N MET A 1 -7.49 2.14 50.91
CA MET A 1 -6.62 1.46 49.94
C MET A 1 -7.44 1.23 48.69
N THR A 2 -7.52 2.26 47.85
CA THR A 2 -8.40 2.29 46.66
C THR A 2 -7.63 1.62 45.52
N MET A 3 -8.00 0.40 45.18
CA MET A 3 -7.43 -0.29 44.03
C MET A 3 -7.94 0.41 42.77
N HIS A 4 -7.02 1.06 42.05
CA HIS A 4 -7.22 1.40 40.65
C HIS A 4 -7.34 0.08 39.89
N THR A 5 -8.55 -0.27 39.49
CA THR A 5 -8.77 -1.25 38.44
C THR A 5 -8.23 -0.65 37.16
N SER A 6 -7.10 -1.17 36.69
CA SER A 6 -6.59 -0.90 35.35
C SER A 6 -7.66 -1.30 34.35
N ASP A 7 -8.17 -0.31 33.62
CA ASP A 7 -9.10 -0.51 32.53
C ASP A 7 -8.35 -1.26 31.41
N THR A 8 -8.65 -2.54 31.25
CA THR A 8 -8.17 -3.34 30.11
C THR A 8 -8.90 -2.83 28.86
N THR A 9 -8.32 -1.82 28.21
CA THR A 9 -8.82 -1.19 26.99
C THR A 9 -8.99 -2.25 25.89
N SER A 10 -10.23 -2.68 25.65
CA SER A 10 -10.56 -3.39 24.41
C SER A 10 -10.15 -2.50 23.23
N PRO A 11 -9.62 -3.05 22.13
CA PRO A 11 -9.24 -2.27 20.96
C PRO A 11 -10.43 -1.44 20.47
N ASP A 12 -10.20 -0.18 20.10
CA ASP A 12 -11.21 0.70 19.50
C ASP A 12 -11.94 -0.05 18.36
N PRO A 13 -13.27 -0.19 18.42
CA PRO A 13 -14.03 -0.95 17.42
C PRO A 13 -13.89 -0.36 16.00
N GLU A 14 -13.71 0.96 15.85
CA GLU A 14 -13.52 1.59 14.54
C GLU A 14 -12.14 1.23 13.97
N LEU A 15 -11.09 1.27 14.79
CA LEU A 15 -9.75 0.84 14.41
C LEU A 15 -9.72 -0.62 13.99
N ARG A 16 -10.36 -1.50 14.75
CA ARG A 16 -10.46 -2.91 14.40
C ARG A 16 -11.11 -3.11 13.05
N ARG A 17 -12.26 -2.47 12.84
CA ARG A 17 -13.00 -2.53 11.58
C ARG A 17 -12.19 -1.99 10.41
N PHE A 18 -11.48 -0.88 10.59
CA PHE A 18 -10.62 -0.30 9.57
C PHE A 18 -9.50 -1.25 9.16
N VAL A 19 -8.84 -1.91 10.13
CA VAL A 19 -7.76 -2.88 9.86
C VAL A 19 -8.31 -4.14 9.19
N GLU A 20 -9.40 -4.71 9.69
CA GLU A 20 -10.07 -5.87 9.09
C GLU A 20 -10.46 -5.62 7.63
N LEU A 21 -11.01 -4.44 7.33
CA LEU A 21 -11.39 -4.05 5.98
C LEU A 21 -10.21 -3.59 5.10
N SER A 22 -9.05 -3.31 5.69
CA SER A 22 -7.80 -3.02 4.97
C SER A 22 -7.06 -4.28 4.51
N MET A 23 -7.26 -5.42 5.18
CA MET A 23 -6.68 -6.70 4.78
C MET A 23 -7.01 -7.07 3.31
N PRO A 24 -8.27 -7.12 2.86
CA PRO A 24 -8.58 -7.43 1.46
C PRO A 24 -8.14 -6.34 0.47
N LEU A 25 -7.90 -5.10 0.93
CA LEU A 25 -7.35 -4.02 0.10
C LEU A 25 -5.83 -4.11 -0.10
N THR A 26 -5.13 -4.82 0.79
CA THR A 26 -3.66 -4.88 0.83
C THR A 26 -3.11 -6.28 0.60
N GLY A 27 -3.89 -7.33 0.86
CA GLY A 27 -3.43 -8.71 0.86
C GLY A 27 -2.60 -9.10 2.09
N PHE A 28 -2.43 -8.21 3.07
CA PHE A 28 -1.71 -8.49 4.31
C PHE A 28 -2.69 -8.82 5.44
N ALA A 29 -2.32 -9.80 6.27
CA ALA A 29 -3.14 -10.20 7.41
C ALA A 29 -3.26 -9.06 8.44
N THR A 30 -4.31 -9.08 9.24
CA THR A 30 -4.56 -8.03 10.24
C THR A 30 -3.41 -7.89 11.24
N TYR A 31 -2.76 -8.98 11.63
CA TYR A 31 -1.59 -8.93 12.51
C TYR A 31 -0.39 -8.22 11.85
N ASP A 32 -0.18 -8.38 10.54
CA ASP A 32 0.88 -7.69 9.80
C ASP A 32 0.63 -6.19 9.73
N LEU A 33 -0.63 -5.80 9.51
CA LEU A 33 -1.08 -4.42 9.48
C LEU A 33 -0.89 -3.76 10.85
N TYR A 34 -1.25 -4.43 11.95
CA TYR A 34 -0.98 -3.94 13.30
C TYR A 34 0.51 -3.88 13.61
N ALA A 35 1.31 -4.85 13.14
CA ALA A 35 2.75 -4.89 13.37
C ALA A 35 3.52 -3.73 12.73
N THR A 36 2.92 -3.00 11.79
CA THR A 36 3.49 -1.73 11.29
C THR A 36 3.53 -0.63 12.35
N GLY A 37 2.69 -0.73 13.39
CA GLY A 37 2.45 0.35 14.35
C GLY A 37 1.72 1.56 13.76
N MET A 38 1.35 1.56 12.47
CA MET A 38 0.77 2.71 11.77
C MET A 38 -0.76 2.72 11.72
N ALA A 39 -1.43 1.65 12.16
CA ALA A 39 -2.87 1.46 11.97
C ALA A 39 -3.72 2.65 12.47
N GLN A 40 -3.45 3.15 13.69
CA GLN A 40 -4.17 4.29 14.25
C GLN A 40 -3.89 5.57 13.46
N LEU A 41 -2.62 5.86 13.15
CA LEU A 41 -2.23 7.01 12.35
C LEU A 41 -2.91 7.02 10.98
N TYR A 42 -3.00 5.86 10.33
CA TYR A 42 -3.63 5.73 9.02
C TYR A 42 -5.15 5.88 9.11
N LEU A 43 -5.80 5.33 10.14
CA LEU A 43 -7.21 5.60 10.40
C LEU A 43 -7.46 7.11 10.57
N ASP A 44 -6.65 7.78 11.39
CA ASP A 44 -6.80 9.22 11.64
C ASP A 44 -6.53 10.06 10.38
N THR A 45 -5.57 9.65 9.56
CA THR A 45 -5.27 10.27 8.26
C THR A 45 -6.47 10.17 7.32
N VAL A 46 -7.03 8.96 7.17
CA VAL A 46 -8.21 8.72 6.32
C VAL A 46 -9.41 9.51 6.85
N ARG A 47 -9.63 9.49 8.17
CA ARG A 47 -10.72 10.22 8.83
C ARG A 47 -10.60 11.73 8.61
N GLY A 48 -9.39 12.28 8.66
CA GLY A 48 -9.14 13.71 8.41
C GLY A 48 -9.46 14.10 6.96
N GLN A 49 -9.10 13.24 6.00
CA GLN A 49 -9.27 13.49 4.57
C GLN A 49 -10.72 13.32 4.10
N LEU A 50 -11.40 12.27 4.55
CA LEU A 50 -12.78 11.96 4.14
C LEU A 50 -13.83 12.62 5.03
N GLY A 51 -13.51 12.84 6.31
CA GLY A 51 -14.49 13.08 7.36
C GLY A 51 -15.04 11.77 7.92
N ALA A 52 -15.42 11.79 9.21
CA ALA A 52 -15.88 10.59 9.93
C ALA A 52 -17.09 9.91 9.27
N SER A 53 -18.12 10.67 8.91
CA SER A 53 -19.33 10.10 8.29
C SER A 53 -19.04 9.42 6.96
N ARG A 54 -18.22 10.04 6.10
CA ARG A 54 -17.88 9.46 4.79
C ARG A 54 -17.01 8.21 4.93
N LEU A 55 -16.11 8.18 5.91
CA LEU A 55 -15.34 6.98 6.22
C LEU A 55 -16.28 5.84 6.65
N THR A 56 -17.21 6.09 7.56
CA THR A 56 -18.20 5.10 7.99
C THR A 56 -19.01 4.58 6.80
N ASP A 57 -19.56 5.47 5.96
CA ASP A 57 -20.32 5.08 4.76
C ASP A 57 -19.49 4.21 3.81
N PHE A 58 -18.21 4.55 3.61
CA PHE A 58 -17.29 3.77 2.78
C PHE A 58 -17.08 2.36 3.35
N LEU A 59 -16.81 2.24 4.66
CA LEU A 59 -16.63 0.95 5.31
C LEU A 59 -17.92 0.10 5.27
N ASP A 60 -19.08 0.73 5.45
CA ASP A 60 -20.40 0.09 5.34
C ASP A 60 -20.70 -0.39 3.91
N THR A 61 -20.20 0.30 2.90
CA THR A 61 -20.35 -0.09 1.48
C THR A 61 -19.34 -1.16 1.07
N TRP A 62 -18.11 -1.08 1.60
CA TRP A 62 -17.03 -1.99 1.26
C TRP A 62 -17.22 -3.39 1.86
N GLN A 63 -17.65 -3.48 3.11
CA GLN A 63 -17.86 -4.74 3.81
C GLN A 63 -18.78 -5.73 3.07
N PRO A 64 -19.97 -5.38 2.57
CA PRO A 64 -20.79 -6.30 1.79
C PRO A 64 -20.23 -6.57 0.39
N ALA A 65 -19.50 -5.62 -0.22
CA ALA A 65 -18.88 -5.82 -1.52
C ALA A 65 -17.83 -6.95 -1.48
N LEU A 66 -17.19 -7.16 -0.34
CA LEU A 66 -16.28 -8.29 -0.09
C LEU A 66 -16.96 -9.67 -0.16
N ALA A 67 -18.28 -9.78 -0.10
CA ALA A 67 -18.96 -11.07 -0.27
C ALA A 67 -19.24 -11.40 -1.75
N THR A 68 -18.93 -10.49 -2.67
CA THR A 68 -19.29 -10.59 -4.08
C THR A 68 -18.10 -10.97 -4.95
N VAL A 69 -18.36 -11.63 -6.08
CA VAL A 69 -17.30 -12.02 -7.04
C VAL A 69 -16.68 -10.80 -7.70
N GLU A 70 -17.47 -9.74 -7.90
CA GLU A 70 -17.03 -8.50 -8.51
C GLU A 70 -16.24 -7.60 -7.52
N GLY A 71 -16.41 -7.79 -6.21
CA GLY A 71 -15.63 -7.14 -5.16
C GLY A 71 -15.61 -5.62 -5.29
N ALA A 72 -14.41 -5.03 -5.32
CA ALA A 72 -14.21 -3.59 -5.46
C ALA A 72 -14.78 -3.01 -6.77
N ARG A 73 -15.11 -3.84 -7.79
CA ARG A 73 -15.71 -3.35 -9.05
C ARG A 73 -17.14 -2.86 -8.86
N GLN A 74 -17.86 -3.36 -7.85
CA GLN A 74 -19.23 -2.92 -7.54
C GLN A 74 -19.28 -1.56 -6.86
N LEU A 75 -18.16 -1.12 -6.28
CA LEU A 75 -18.07 0.16 -5.60
C LEU A 75 -18.29 1.33 -6.57
N SER A 76 -18.85 2.42 -6.06
CA SER A 76 -18.98 3.67 -6.80
C SER A 76 -17.60 4.19 -7.24
N PRO A 77 -17.52 5.05 -8.28
CA PRO A 77 -16.25 5.65 -8.66
C PRO A 77 -15.54 6.38 -7.50
N LEU A 78 -16.30 7.01 -6.60
CA LEU A 78 -15.76 7.66 -5.40
C LEU A 78 -15.17 6.63 -4.43
N ASP A 79 -15.91 5.56 -4.12
CA ASP A 79 -15.47 4.54 -3.16
C ASP A 79 -14.26 3.74 -3.68
N ARG A 80 -14.18 3.51 -4.99
CA ARG A 80 -12.98 2.93 -5.60
C ARG A 80 -11.76 3.83 -5.44
N GLU A 81 -11.94 5.13 -5.58
CA GLU A 81 -10.87 6.11 -5.39
C GLU A 81 -10.44 6.20 -3.92
N ILE A 82 -11.39 6.09 -2.98
CA ILE A 82 -11.09 5.97 -1.54
C ILE A 82 -10.30 4.69 -1.27
N ALA A 83 -10.76 3.55 -1.77
CA ALA A 83 -10.06 2.27 -1.62
C ALA A 83 -8.62 2.36 -2.16
N ARG A 84 -8.44 2.93 -3.36
CA ARG A 84 -7.11 3.19 -3.94
C ARG A 84 -6.24 4.04 -3.01
N ALA A 85 -6.79 5.12 -2.46
CA ALA A 85 -6.04 6.01 -1.57
C ALA A 85 -5.63 5.33 -0.25
N VAL A 86 -6.53 4.54 0.34
CA VAL A 86 -6.24 3.72 1.53
C VAL A 86 -5.16 2.67 1.23
N THR A 87 -5.25 1.95 0.11
CA THR A 87 -4.20 1.01 -0.31
C THR A 87 -2.87 1.74 -0.51
N TYR A 88 -2.86 2.87 -1.21
CA TYR A 88 -1.64 3.65 -1.43
C TYR A 88 -1.00 4.09 -0.09
N LEU A 89 -1.82 4.53 0.87
CA LEU A 89 -1.36 4.89 2.22
C LEU A 89 -0.70 3.73 2.94
N TRP A 90 -1.31 2.54 2.93
CA TRP A 90 -0.70 1.35 3.54
C TRP A 90 0.63 0.97 2.90
N TYR A 91 0.73 1.04 1.59
CA TYR A 91 1.94 0.64 0.87
C TYR A 91 3.09 1.63 0.99
N THR A 92 2.80 2.92 0.96
CA THR A 92 3.84 3.97 0.83
C THR A 92 4.01 4.83 2.07
N GLY A 93 3.02 4.84 2.97
CA GLY A 93 2.96 5.78 4.08
C GLY A 93 2.56 7.21 3.71
N GLY A 94 2.23 7.46 2.44
CA GLY A 94 1.74 8.75 1.95
C GLY A 94 0.25 8.71 1.62
N TRP A 95 -0.43 9.84 1.79
CA TRP A 95 -1.75 10.05 1.22
C TRP A 95 -1.62 10.60 -0.20
N PRO A 96 -2.23 9.97 -1.22
CA PRO A 96 -2.11 10.43 -2.59
C PRO A 96 -3.06 11.57 -2.89
N ARG A 97 -2.85 12.23 -4.02
CA ARG A 97 -3.84 13.14 -4.58
C ARG A 97 -5.04 12.31 -5.03
N LEU A 98 -6.23 12.73 -4.64
CA LEU A 98 -7.47 12.11 -5.11
C LEU A 98 -7.80 12.60 -6.52
N ALA A 99 -8.43 11.76 -7.32
CA ALA A 99 -8.98 12.15 -8.61
C ALA A 99 -9.88 13.40 -8.45
N PRO A 100 -9.79 14.40 -9.34
CA PRO A 100 -10.52 15.67 -9.18
C PRO A 100 -12.02 15.50 -8.96
N ALA A 101 -12.65 14.55 -9.67
CA ALA A 101 -14.08 14.25 -9.52
C ALA A 101 -14.41 13.68 -8.12
N ALA A 102 -13.54 12.83 -7.56
CA ALA A 102 -13.72 12.26 -6.23
C ALA A 102 -13.54 13.33 -5.15
N HIS A 103 -12.48 14.16 -5.25
CA HIS A 103 -12.26 15.27 -4.32
C HIS A 103 -13.41 16.28 -4.34
N ALA A 104 -13.91 16.63 -5.53
CA ALA A 104 -15.09 17.50 -5.67
C ALA A 104 -16.36 16.88 -5.06
N ALA A 105 -16.55 15.56 -5.22
CA ALA A 105 -17.69 14.84 -4.64
C ALA A 105 -17.65 14.80 -3.10
N LEU A 106 -16.46 14.77 -2.49
CA LEU A 106 -16.30 14.82 -1.04
C LEU A 106 -16.70 16.18 -0.44
N ARG A 107 -16.64 17.27 -1.22
CA ARG A 107 -16.96 18.65 -0.79
C ARG A 107 -16.27 19.06 0.52
N ARG A 108 -15.02 18.65 0.69
CA ARG A 108 -14.21 18.95 1.88
C ARG A 108 -13.37 20.20 1.64
N GLU A 109 -13.25 21.03 2.67
CA GLU A 109 -12.31 22.16 2.72
C GLU A 109 -10.89 21.69 3.07
N VAL A 110 -10.45 20.57 2.48
CA VAL A 110 -9.12 20.01 2.67
C VAL A 110 -8.38 20.07 1.33
N PRO A 111 -7.13 20.58 1.28
CA PRO A 111 -6.36 20.61 0.05
C PRO A 111 -6.18 19.22 -0.57
N ASN A 112 -6.40 19.12 -1.88
CA ASN A 112 -6.16 17.89 -2.64
C ASN A 112 -4.69 17.78 -3.06
N THR A 113 -3.81 17.59 -2.09
CA THR A 113 -2.36 17.50 -2.27
C THR A 113 -1.84 16.19 -1.70
N GLU A 114 -0.75 15.69 -2.28
CA GLU A 114 -0.05 14.52 -1.74
C GLU A 114 0.76 14.93 -0.51
N PHE A 115 0.79 14.08 0.50
CA PHE A 115 1.61 14.30 1.70
C PHE A 115 1.99 12.97 2.36
N VAL A 116 3.08 12.96 3.11
CA VAL A 116 3.48 11.82 3.94
C VAL A 116 2.76 11.91 5.28
N ALA A 117 2.12 10.81 5.74
CA ALA A 117 1.35 10.82 6.98
C ALA A 117 2.21 11.07 8.22
N SER A 118 3.41 10.48 8.26
CA SER A 118 4.44 10.72 9.27
C SER A 118 5.82 10.29 8.72
N PRO A 119 6.94 10.88 9.19
CA PRO A 119 8.28 10.37 8.89
C PRO A 119 8.45 8.87 9.21
N SER A 120 7.75 8.38 10.24
CA SER A 120 7.74 6.95 10.61
C SER A 120 6.99 6.06 9.63
N SER A 121 6.14 6.61 8.75
CA SER A 121 5.36 5.82 7.80
C SER A 121 6.22 5.25 6.67
N TYR A 122 7.27 5.96 6.23
CA TYR A 122 8.17 5.47 5.18
C TYR A 122 8.83 4.11 5.50
N PRO A 123 9.48 3.93 6.66
CA PRO A 123 10.12 2.65 6.98
C PRO A 123 9.14 1.53 7.34
N GLU A 124 7.85 1.83 7.53
CA GLU A 124 6.79 0.86 7.84
C GLU A 124 5.86 0.57 6.65
N GLY A 125 6.09 1.20 5.48
CA GLY A 125 5.30 0.97 4.28
C GLY A 125 5.33 -0.48 3.83
N LEU A 126 4.17 -1.03 3.48
CA LEU A 126 4.05 -2.45 3.08
C LEU A 126 4.83 -2.79 1.79
N VAL A 127 5.15 -1.78 0.96
CA VAL A 127 5.94 -1.97 -0.27
C VAL A 127 7.30 -2.64 -0.02
N TRP A 128 7.90 -2.42 1.16
CA TRP A 128 9.17 -3.04 1.51
C TRP A 128 9.01 -4.55 1.76
N ARG A 129 7.90 -4.94 2.41
CA ARG A 129 7.60 -6.34 2.68
C ARG A 129 7.28 -7.12 1.39
N THR A 130 6.59 -6.50 0.43
CA THR A 130 6.21 -7.18 -0.82
C THR A 130 7.37 -7.63 -1.70
N PHE A 131 8.51 -6.93 -1.64
CA PHE A 131 9.70 -7.30 -2.42
C PHE A 131 10.83 -7.85 -1.55
N ALA A 132 10.52 -8.25 -0.30
CA ALA A 132 11.51 -8.68 0.70
C ALA A 132 12.69 -7.68 0.85
N GLY A 133 12.37 -6.39 0.69
CA GLY A 133 13.33 -5.29 0.68
C GLY A 133 13.43 -4.59 2.03
N HIS A 134 14.32 -3.61 2.08
CA HIS A 134 14.50 -2.74 3.23
C HIS A 134 14.35 -1.28 2.77
N PRO A 135 13.75 -0.40 3.59
CA PRO A 135 13.64 1.01 3.25
C PRO A 135 15.03 1.63 3.07
N ALA A 136 15.22 2.45 2.04
CA ALA A 136 16.52 3.09 1.82
C ALA A 136 16.79 4.11 2.93
N GLY A 137 17.97 4.07 3.54
CA GLY A 137 18.35 5.01 4.61
C GLY A 137 17.66 4.77 5.95
N ALA A 138 16.88 3.70 6.10
CA ALA A 138 16.29 3.28 7.37
C ALA A 138 16.37 1.75 7.51
N LYS A 139 16.51 1.22 8.73
CA LYS A 139 16.56 -0.23 8.99
C LYS A 139 17.47 -1.02 8.01
N PRO A 140 18.74 -0.61 7.80
CA PRO A 140 19.59 -1.27 6.81
C PRO A 140 19.83 -2.74 7.21
N PRO A 141 19.87 -3.68 6.24
CA PRO A 141 20.11 -5.11 6.51
C PRO A 141 21.53 -5.41 6.99
N GLY A 142 22.39 -4.40 7.12
CA GLY A 142 23.83 -4.53 7.38
C GLY A 142 24.65 -4.43 6.09
N PHE A 143 25.90 -3.97 6.24
CA PHE A 143 26.86 -3.85 5.13
C PHE A 143 27.18 -5.22 4.51
N GLY A 144 27.28 -5.29 3.18
CA GLY A 144 27.69 -6.50 2.45
C GLY A 144 26.58 -7.52 2.20
N THR A 145 25.35 -7.28 2.67
CA THR A 145 24.20 -8.17 2.45
C THR A 145 23.78 -8.29 1.00
N TRP A 146 24.11 -7.32 0.16
CA TRP A 146 23.94 -7.36 -1.29
C TRP A 146 24.86 -8.37 -2.00
N ALA A 147 25.87 -8.93 -1.31
CA ALA A 147 26.71 -9.99 -1.85
C ALA A 147 26.04 -11.37 -1.77
N ASN A 148 24.98 -11.50 -0.96
CA ASN A 148 24.23 -12.74 -0.83
C ASN A 148 23.25 -12.88 -1.99
N GLU A 149 23.11 -14.09 -2.51
CA GLU A 149 22.08 -14.40 -3.48
C GLU A 149 20.70 -14.21 -2.84
N PRO A 150 19.75 -13.51 -3.51
CA PRO A 150 18.40 -13.39 -3.00
C PRO A 150 17.74 -14.77 -2.91
N PRO A 151 16.78 -14.97 -1.99
CA PRO A 151 16.06 -16.23 -1.89
C PRO A 151 15.36 -16.54 -3.23
N ALA A 152 15.29 -17.83 -3.56
CA ALA A 152 14.55 -18.27 -4.72
C ALA A 152 13.08 -17.85 -4.59
N LEU A 153 12.49 -17.37 -5.68
CA LEU A 153 11.06 -17.09 -5.70
C LEU A 153 10.31 -18.43 -5.60
N PRO A 154 9.22 -18.49 -4.81
CA PRO A 154 8.39 -19.68 -4.77
C PRO A 154 7.82 -19.96 -6.16
N THR A 155 7.72 -21.25 -6.48
CA THR A 155 7.10 -21.73 -7.71
C THR A 155 5.60 -21.45 -7.69
N LEU A 156 4.97 -21.42 -8.87
CA LEU A 156 3.51 -21.26 -8.95
C LEU A 156 2.77 -22.38 -8.19
N GLU A 157 3.31 -23.59 -8.18
CA GLU A 157 2.73 -24.71 -7.44
C GLU A 157 2.78 -24.47 -5.93
N GLU A 158 3.92 -24.03 -5.40
CA GLU A 158 4.06 -23.66 -3.99
C GLU A 158 3.13 -22.50 -3.61
N ILE A 159 3.04 -21.47 -4.46
CA ILE A 159 2.10 -20.35 -4.25
C ILE A 159 0.65 -20.85 -4.23
N VAL A 160 0.26 -21.71 -5.17
CA VAL A 160 -1.11 -22.26 -5.22
C VAL A 160 -1.41 -23.13 -4.01
N GLU A 161 -0.44 -23.92 -3.54
CA GLU A 161 -0.59 -24.74 -2.34
C GLU A 161 -0.73 -23.87 -1.08
N GLU A 162 0.11 -22.85 -0.95
CA GLU A 162 0.04 -21.88 0.15
C GLU A 162 -1.29 -21.11 0.15
N LEU A 163 -1.76 -20.68 -1.02
CA LEU A 163 -3.07 -20.04 -1.17
C LEU A 163 -4.22 -21.00 -0.87
N ARG A 164 -4.11 -22.29 -1.20
CA ARG A 164 -5.11 -23.30 -0.86
C ARG A 164 -5.15 -23.54 0.64
N ALA A 165 -3.98 -23.73 1.26
CA ALA A 165 -3.85 -23.89 2.71
C ALA A 165 -4.38 -22.65 3.46
N ALA A 166 -4.08 -21.45 2.95
CA ALA A 166 -4.65 -20.21 3.47
C ALA A 166 -6.17 -20.17 3.27
N ALA A 167 -6.70 -20.59 2.11
CA ALA A 167 -8.14 -20.67 1.87
C ALA A 167 -8.86 -21.74 2.73
N GLU A 168 -8.15 -22.66 3.36
CA GLU A 168 -8.69 -23.61 4.34
C GLU A 168 -8.68 -23.03 5.77
N ASP A 169 -7.98 -21.92 6.01
CA ASP A 169 -8.03 -21.17 7.27
C ASP A 169 -9.34 -20.38 7.37
N PRO A 170 -10.20 -20.64 8.39
CA PRO A 170 -11.46 -19.94 8.56
C PRO A 170 -11.33 -18.41 8.72
N ALA A 171 -10.18 -17.89 9.16
CA ALA A 171 -9.92 -16.45 9.24
C ALA A 171 -9.69 -15.81 7.85
N VAL A 172 -9.11 -16.57 6.92
CA VAL A 172 -8.84 -16.14 5.53
C VAL A 172 -10.07 -16.36 4.65
N GLN A 173 -10.88 -17.40 4.90
CA GLN A 173 -12.15 -17.62 4.20
C GLN A 173 -13.14 -16.45 4.35
N ALA A 174 -13.14 -15.77 5.51
CA ALA A 174 -13.97 -14.59 5.74
C ALA A 174 -13.46 -13.32 5.01
N ALA A 175 -12.18 -13.31 4.62
CA ALA A 175 -11.47 -12.18 4.00
C ALA A 175 -11.37 -12.30 2.47
N CYS A 176 -11.22 -13.53 1.99
CA CYS A 176 -11.05 -13.86 0.59
C CYS A 176 -12.41 -14.14 -0.04
N ALA A 177 -13.13 -13.09 -0.45
CA ALA A 177 -13.92 -13.27 -1.68
C ALA A 177 -12.94 -13.72 -2.77
N PRO A 178 -13.28 -14.74 -3.56
CA PRO A 178 -12.51 -15.08 -4.73
C PRO A 178 -12.66 -13.94 -5.75
N ALA A 179 -11.83 -12.89 -5.63
CA ALA A 179 -11.53 -12.01 -6.73
C ALA A 179 -10.84 -12.90 -7.78
N ALA A 180 -11.64 -13.42 -8.70
CA ALA A 180 -11.24 -14.48 -9.60
C ALA A 180 -10.07 -14.05 -10.49
N TYR A 181 -8.86 -14.37 -10.07
CA TYR A 181 -7.68 -14.54 -10.94
C TYR A 181 -7.79 -15.82 -11.79
N ARG A 182 -9.02 -16.30 -12.06
CA ARG A 182 -9.27 -17.51 -12.87
C ARG A 182 -9.26 -17.25 -14.38
N ALA A 183 -9.23 -15.98 -14.80
CA ALA A 183 -9.02 -15.66 -16.20
C ALA A 183 -7.51 -15.60 -16.45
N GLU A 184 -6.95 -16.68 -16.99
CA GLU A 184 -5.66 -16.60 -17.68
C GLU A 184 -5.74 -15.45 -18.68
N VAL A 185 -4.92 -14.43 -18.49
CA VAL A 185 -4.76 -13.37 -19.49
C VAL A 185 -4.00 -14.01 -20.65
N PRO A 186 -4.59 -14.14 -21.85
CA PRO A 186 -3.92 -14.80 -22.96
C PRO A 186 -2.60 -14.11 -23.24
N SER A 187 -1.50 -14.88 -23.29
CA SER A 187 -0.19 -14.35 -23.67
C SER A 187 -0.29 -13.66 -25.04
N GLY A 188 -0.23 -12.32 -25.05
CA GLY A 188 -0.42 -11.48 -26.25
C GLY A 188 -1.56 -10.47 -26.18
N SER A 189 -2.43 -10.51 -25.15
CA SER A 189 -3.51 -9.52 -24.99
C SER A 189 -3.05 -8.20 -24.35
N VAL A 190 -1.81 -8.15 -23.84
CA VAL A 190 -1.20 -6.92 -23.31
C VAL A 190 -0.53 -6.19 -24.48
N PRO A 191 -0.97 -4.98 -24.83
CA PRO A 191 -0.31 -4.16 -25.84
C PRO A 191 1.20 -4.04 -25.58
N VAL A 192 2.01 -4.17 -26.63
CA VAL A 192 3.48 -4.19 -26.53
C VAL A 192 4.07 -2.96 -25.83
N HIS A 193 3.40 -1.80 -25.92
CA HIS A 193 3.82 -0.58 -25.24
C HIS A 193 3.51 -0.55 -23.73
N LEU A 194 2.66 -1.47 -23.25
CA LEU A 194 2.39 -1.71 -21.83
C LEU A 194 3.22 -2.88 -21.28
N MET A 195 3.88 -3.65 -22.16
CA MET A 195 4.89 -4.59 -21.73
C MET A 195 6.12 -3.80 -21.25
N PRO A 196 6.81 -4.25 -20.19
CA PRO A 196 8.08 -3.65 -19.79
C PRO A 196 9.01 -3.63 -21.01
N GLY A 197 9.52 -2.44 -21.36
CA GLY A 197 10.41 -2.29 -22.50
C GLY A 197 11.63 -3.23 -22.43
N PRO A 198 12.26 -3.54 -23.58
CA PRO A 198 13.46 -4.35 -23.61
C PRO A 198 14.51 -3.73 -22.68
N ARG A 199 14.91 -4.45 -21.64
CA ARG A 199 15.78 -3.97 -20.55
C ARG A 199 17.23 -3.88 -21.06
N PRO A 200 17.79 -2.70 -21.38
CA PRO A 200 19.17 -2.61 -21.87
C PRO A 200 20.20 -2.77 -20.73
N SER A 201 19.77 -2.63 -19.48
CA SER A 201 20.67 -2.49 -18.33
C SER A 201 21.08 -3.79 -17.64
N ARG A 202 20.55 -4.97 -18.03
CA ARG A 202 20.95 -6.23 -17.36
C ARG A 202 22.35 -6.71 -17.78
N ALA A 203 22.90 -6.19 -18.87
CA ALA A 203 24.22 -6.55 -19.38
C ALA A 203 25.34 -5.59 -18.95
N VAL A 204 25.01 -4.49 -18.27
CA VAL A 204 25.98 -3.48 -17.83
C VAL A 204 26.05 -3.52 -16.31
N ALA A 205 27.20 -3.93 -15.77
CA ALA A 205 27.43 -3.87 -14.33
C ALA A 205 27.21 -2.44 -13.82
N PRO A 206 26.71 -2.23 -12.59
CA PRO A 206 26.49 -0.89 -12.03
C PRO A 206 27.73 0.02 -12.09
N SER A 207 28.93 -0.58 -12.03
CA SER A 207 30.22 0.10 -12.16
C SER A 207 30.57 0.59 -13.57
N ALA A 208 29.84 0.13 -14.59
CA ALA A 208 30.02 0.48 -15.99
C ALA A 208 28.94 1.44 -16.50
N VAL A 209 27.99 1.84 -15.65
CA VAL A 209 27.06 2.92 -15.94
C VAL A 209 27.82 4.24 -15.81
N PRO A 210 27.91 5.07 -16.87
CA PRO A 210 28.55 6.38 -16.79
C PRO A 210 27.89 7.22 -15.69
N ALA A 211 28.69 7.80 -14.80
CA ALA A 211 28.17 8.77 -13.84
C ALA A 211 27.52 9.93 -14.61
N ALA A 212 26.39 10.43 -14.09
CA ALA A 212 25.75 11.61 -14.63
C ALA A 212 26.78 12.75 -14.72
N ALA A 213 26.85 13.41 -15.88
CA ALA A 213 27.73 14.57 -16.04
C ALA A 213 27.39 15.62 -14.98
N ALA A 214 28.41 16.22 -14.39
CA ALA A 214 28.23 17.33 -13.46
C ALA A 214 27.38 18.42 -14.14
N PRO A 215 26.44 19.05 -13.41
CA PRO A 215 25.76 20.23 -13.94
C PRO A 215 26.80 21.28 -14.32
N PRO A 216 26.59 22.03 -15.42
CA PRO A 216 27.53 23.07 -15.82
C PRO A 216 27.69 24.10 -14.71
N ASP A 217 28.93 24.51 -14.46
CA ASP A 217 29.24 25.56 -13.50
C ASP A 217 28.44 26.81 -13.86
N THR A 218 27.64 27.28 -12.91
CA THR A 218 26.90 28.54 -13.03
C THR A 218 27.93 29.64 -12.84
N GLU A 219 28.32 30.33 -13.90
CA GLU A 219 29.15 31.53 -13.78
C GLU A 219 28.41 32.56 -12.91
N PRO A 220 29.10 33.25 -11.99
CA PRO A 220 28.48 34.25 -11.14
C PRO A 220 27.95 35.41 -11.99
N GLU A 221 26.67 35.70 -11.80
CA GLU A 221 25.97 36.86 -12.36
C GLU A 221 26.73 38.13 -11.95
N GLU A 222 27.44 38.76 -12.90
CA GLU A 222 28.02 40.09 -12.70
C GLU A 222 26.88 41.07 -12.44
N ALA A 223 26.79 41.51 -11.18
CA ALA A 223 25.97 42.64 -10.79
C ALA A 223 26.46 43.88 -11.55
N SER A 224 25.72 44.29 -12.58
CA SER A 224 25.87 45.61 -13.20
C SER A 224 25.05 46.62 -12.39
N GLU A 225 25.79 47.61 -11.87
CA GLU A 225 25.32 48.86 -11.24
C GLU A 225 24.55 49.76 -12.22
#